data_AF-A0A1I0S8S3-F1
#
_entry.id   AF-A0A1I0S8S3-F1
#
_cell.length_a   1.000
_cell.length_b   1.000
_cell.length_c   1.000
_cell.angle_alpha   90.00
_cell.angle_beta   90.00
_cell.angle_gamma   90.00
#
_symmetry.space_group_name_H-M   'P 1'
#
loop_
_entity.id
_entity.type
_entity.pdbx_description
1 polymer ?
#
loop_
_entity_poly.entity_id
_entity_poly.type
_entity_poly.pdbx_seq_one_letter_code
_entity_poly.pdbx_strand_id
1 'polypeptide(L)'
;MALVFLGSTTCDLCGEVLNVDDHMVAFPNAIQNELDSLYGFNDQVFHLTCLMSSVQWQSIDLFLKQYSLFKATKICVGCKQLITNPDEYLNLGFLTTDVRNPLFNYNFLEFHREHFNQCSEKKEISAHLQQQKDDKLWRGNRLDWIF
;
A
#
# COMPACT_ATOMS: atom_id res chain seq x y z
N MET A 1 4.77 7.80 -5.84
CA MET A 1 4.14 8.86 -5.03
C MET A 1 3.42 9.74 -6.02
N ALA A 2 2.12 9.99 -5.82
CA ALA A 2 1.37 10.84 -6.72
C ALA A 2 1.98 12.26 -6.70
N LEU A 3 2.36 12.76 -7.87
CA LEU A 3 2.78 14.15 -8.04
C LEU A 3 1.55 14.97 -8.42
N VAL A 4 1.31 16.06 -7.69
CA VAL A 4 0.15 16.92 -7.89
C VAL A 4 0.62 18.26 -8.44
N PHE A 5 0.17 18.59 -9.64
CA PHE A 5 0.39 19.88 -10.30
C PHE A 5 -0.92 20.66 -10.22
N LEU A 6 -1.01 21.59 -9.26
CA LEU A 6 -2.23 22.38 -9.04
C LEU A 6 -2.61 23.16 -10.30
N GLY A 7 -3.90 23.16 -10.63
CA GLY A 7 -4.40 23.74 -11.87
C GLY A 7 -4.15 22.90 -13.12
N SER A 8 -3.66 21.66 -13.00
CA SER A 8 -3.44 20.75 -14.13
C SER A 8 -3.75 19.30 -13.84
N THR A 9 -3.50 18.81 -12.62
CA THR A 9 -3.89 17.45 -12.23
C THR A 9 -5.39 17.37 -12.00
N THR A 10 -6.03 16.34 -12.54
CA THR A 10 -7.47 16.08 -12.38
C THR A 10 -7.72 15.03 -11.31
N CYS A 11 -8.89 15.10 -10.67
CA CYS A 11 -9.40 14.03 -9.82
C CYS A 11 -10.00 12.92 -10.68
N ASP A 12 -9.47 11.70 -10.60
CA ASP A 12 -9.92 10.58 -11.45
C ASP A 12 -11.36 10.09 -11.13
N LEU A 13 -11.95 10.54 -10.02
CA LEU A 13 -13.35 10.22 -9.66
C LEU A 13 -14.37 11.19 -10.26
N CYS A 14 -14.08 12.48 -10.33
CA CYS A 14 -15.04 13.50 -10.82
C CYS A 14 -14.62 14.16 -12.13
N GLY A 15 -13.36 14.04 -12.55
CA GLY A 15 -12.80 14.67 -13.74
C GLY A 15 -12.41 16.14 -13.57
N GLU A 16 -12.71 16.75 -12.42
CA GLU A 16 -12.41 18.17 -12.17
C GLU A 16 -10.94 18.39 -11.84
N VAL A 17 -10.43 19.57 -12.21
CA VAL A 17 -9.06 20.00 -11.92
C VAL A 17 -8.90 20.30 -10.43
N LEU A 18 -7.80 19.84 -9.86
CA LEU A 18 -7.43 20.05 -8.46
C LEU A 18 -6.81 21.43 -8.26
N ASN A 19 -7.37 22.20 -7.32
CA ASN A 19 -6.96 23.57 -6.99
C ASN A 19 -6.31 23.67 -5.61
N VAL A 20 -5.69 24.82 -5.31
CA VAL A 20 -4.93 25.03 -4.08
C VAL A 20 -5.79 24.95 -2.81
N ASP A 21 -7.06 25.33 -2.92
CA ASP A 21 -8.02 25.36 -1.81
C ASP A 21 -8.77 24.03 -1.62
N ASP A 22 -8.51 23.04 -2.48
CA ASP A 22 -9.17 21.74 -2.40
C ASP A 22 -8.61 20.90 -1.25
N HIS A 23 -9.50 20.26 -0.50
CA HIS A 23 -9.11 19.18 0.38
C HIS A 23 -8.86 17.92 -0.44
N MET A 24 -7.59 17.56 -0.59
CA MET A 24 -7.15 16.46 -1.44
C MET A 24 -6.47 15.35 -0.64
N VAL A 25 -6.53 14.13 -1.18
CA VAL A 25 -5.79 12.97 -0.68
C VAL A 25 -4.93 12.42 -1.81
N ALA A 26 -3.62 12.43 -1.61
CA ALA A 26 -2.65 11.80 -2.49
C ALA A 26 -2.35 10.39 -1.99
N PHE A 27 -2.66 9.38 -2.80
CA PHE A 27 -2.37 8.00 -2.50
C PHE A 27 -0.90 7.67 -2.81
N PRO A 28 -0.25 6.86 -1.96
CA PRO A 28 1.07 6.34 -2.26
C PRO A 28 0.99 5.29 -3.36
N ASN A 29 2.13 5.02 -4.00
CA ASN A 29 2.31 3.86 -4.84
C ASN A 29 2.60 2.61 -3.98
N ALA A 30 1.66 2.25 -3.11
CA ALA A 30 1.88 1.21 -2.09
C ALA A 30 1.08 -0.08 -2.34
N ILE A 31 0.04 -0.05 -3.17
CA ILE A 31 -0.81 -1.21 -3.42
C ILE A 31 -0.07 -2.15 -4.39
N GLN A 32 0.17 -3.38 -3.94
CA GLN A 32 1.00 -4.35 -4.65
C GLN A 32 0.22 -5.23 -5.62
N ASN A 33 -1.02 -5.56 -5.27
CA ASN A 33 -1.88 -6.42 -6.08
C ASN A 33 -2.74 -5.56 -7.02
N GLU A 34 -2.52 -5.70 -8.33
CA GLU A 34 -3.28 -4.98 -9.35
C GLU A 34 -4.72 -5.46 -9.51
N LEU A 35 -5.09 -6.57 -8.88
CA LEU A 35 -6.48 -7.07 -8.81
C LEU A 35 -7.19 -6.63 -7.52
N ASP A 36 -6.50 -6.00 -6.57
CA ASP A 36 -7.16 -5.48 -5.37
C ASP A 36 -8.13 -4.35 -5.76
N SER A 37 -9.29 -4.32 -5.10
CA SER A 37 -10.34 -3.34 -5.37
C SER A 37 -9.89 -1.88 -5.23
N LEU A 38 -8.84 -1.62 -4.44
CA LEU A 38 -8.28 -0.28 -4.26
C LEU A 38 -7.15 0.04 -5.23
N TYR A 39 -6.73 -0.87 -6.11
CA TYR A 39 -5.60 -0.61 -7.01
C TYR A 39 -5.82 0.61 -7.92
N GLY A 40 -7.07 0.91 -8.26
CA GLY A 40 -7.42 2.12 -9.02
C GLY A 40 -7.00 3.43 -8.34
N PHE A 41 -6.82 3.45 -7.02
CA PHE A 41 -6.34 4.63 -6.29
C PHE A 41 -4.81 4.71 -6.22
N ASN A 42 -4.08 3.67 -6.63
CA ASN A 42 -2.64 3.56 -6.45
C ASN A 42 -1.90 4.66 -7.23
N ASP A 43 -1.07 5.44 -6.53
CA ASP A 43 -0.31 6.55 -7.12
C ASP A 43 -1.17 7.68 -7.75
N GLN A 44 -2.40 7.86 -7.26
CA GLN A 44 -3.33 8.90 -7.74
C GLN A 44 -3.68 9.95 -6.67
N VAL A 45 -4.39 11.00 -7.07
CA VAL A 45 -4.87 12.06 -6.19
C VAL A 45 -6.35 12.34 -6.43
N PHE A 46 -7.08 12.61 -5.36
CA PHE A 46 -8.52 12.81 -5.41
C PHE A 46 -8.96 13.92 -4.45
N HIS A 47 -10.11 14.52 -4.74
CA HIS A 47 -10.85 15.28 -3.74
C HIS A 47 -11.29 14.35 -2.59
N LEU A 48 -11.14 14.82 -1.35
CA LEU A 48 -11.57 14.09 -0.16
C LEU A 48 -13.07 13.79 -0.21
N THR A 49 -13.89 14.73 -0.67
CA THR A 49 -15.35 14.57 -0.80
C THR A 49 -15.73 13.48 -1.79
N CYS A 50 -15.00 13.36 -2.91
CA CYS A 50 -15.18 12.28 -3.88
C CYS A 50 -14.89 10.91 -3.26
N LEU A 51 -13.80 10.79 -2.49
CA LEU A 51 -13.48 9.55 -1.79
C LEU A 51 -14.54 9.19 -0.74
N MET A 52 -14.98 10.16 0.07
CA MET A 52 -16.00 9.95 1.10
C MET A 52 -17.36 9.53 0.53
N SER A 53 -17.65 9.92 -0.72
CA SER A 53 -18.88 9.54 -1.42
C SER A 53 -18.75 8.21 -2.18
N SER A 54 -17.56 7.62 -2.24
CA SER A 54 -17.31 6.35 -2.91
C SER A 54 -17.92 5.18 -2.13
N VAL A 55 -18.43 4.18 -2.86
CA VAL A 55 -18.87 2.90 -2.30
C VAL A 55 -17.73 2.16 -1.56
N GLN A 56 -16.48 2.49 -1.89
CA GLN A 56 -15.28 1.89 -1.29
C GLN A 56 -14.74 2.70 -0.10
N TRP A 57 -15.44 3.74 0.37
CA TRP A 57 -14.95 4.65 1.41
C TRP A 57 -14.43 3.91 2.66
N GLN A 58 -15.12 2.87 3.12
CA GLN A 58 -14.68 2.12 4.30
C GLN A 58 -13.32 1.45 4.10
N SER A 59 -13.08 0.85 2.93
CA SER A 59 -11.80 0.23 2.58
C SER A 59 -10.71 1.28 2.38
N ILE A 60 -11.05 2.42 1.76
CA ILE A 60 -10.15 3.57 1.59
C ILE A 60 -9.73 4.14 2.95
N ASP A 61 -10.67 4.38 3.86
CA ASP A 61 -10.41 4.90 5.20
C ASP A 61 -9.52 3.95 6.00
N LEU A 62 -9.78 2.63 5.92
CA LEU A 62 -8.94 1.61 6.54
C LEU A 62 -7.50 1.62 5.97
N PHE A 63 -7.37 1.70 4.64
CA PHE A 63 -6.07 1.83 3.97
C PHE A 63 -5.32 3.08 4.44
N LEU A 64 -5.97 4.25 4.46
CA LEU A 64 -5.35 5.51 4.86
C LEU A 64 -4.93 5.50 6.34
N LYS A 65 -5.73 4.87 7.22
CA LYS A 65 -5.38 4.65 8.62
C LYS A 65 -4.13 3.78 8.75
N GLN A 66 -4.08 2.62 8.10
CA GLN A 66 -2.89 1.75 8.11
C GLN A 66 -1.66 2.48 7.54
N TYR A 67 -1.84 3.20 6.44
CA TYR A 67 -0.76 3.95 5.81
C TYR A 67 -0.23 5.08 6.70
N SER A 68 -1.10 5.78 7.45
CA SER A 68 -0.67 6.83 8.38
C SER A 68 0.20 6.28 9.51
N LEU A 69 -0.15 5.11 10.06
CA LEU A 69 0.62 4.42 11.09
C LEU A 69 1.98 3.96 10.53
N PHE A 70 1.96 3.40 9.32
CA PHE A 70 3.17 3.06 8.59
C PHE A 70 4.07 4.27 8.35
N LYS A 71 3.53 5.41 7.91
CA LYS A 71 4.34 6.60 7.62
C LYS A 71 4.98 7.18 8.89
N ALA A 72 4.32 7.03 10.04
CA ALA A 72 4.80 7.51 11.32
C ALA A 72 5.96 6.66 11.89
N THR A 73 6.16 5.44 11.38
CA THR A 73 7.16 4.51 11.91
C THR A 73 8.11 4.05 10.82
N LYS A 74 9.35 3.73 11.22
CA LYS A 74 10.35 3.05 10.38
C LYS A 74 10.97 1.93 11.18
N ILE A 75 10.16 1.13 11.86
CA ILE A 75 10.64 0.14 12.84
C ILE A 75 10.66 -1.23 12.18
N CYS A 76 11.82 -1.86 12.14
CA CYS A 76 11.95 -3.20 11.61
C CYS A 76 11.19 -4.20 12.47
N VAL A 77 10.33 -5.00 11.86
CA VAL A 77 9.54 -6.04 12.55
C VAL A 77 10.45 -7.12 13.15
N GLY A 78 11.57 -7.45 12.51
CA GLY A 78 12.53 -8.46 12.97
C GLY A 78 13.30 -8.05 14.23
N CYS A 79 14.02 -6.92 14.20
CA CYS A 79 14.89 -6.49 15.31
C CYS A 79 14.28 -5.42 16.25
N LYS A 80 13.11 -4.88 15.92
CA LYS A 80 12.42 -3.80 16.65
C LYS A 80 13.20 -2.48 16.73
N GLN A 81 14.23 -2.31 15.91
CA GLN A 81 15.01 -1.06 15.82
C GLN A 81 14.53 -0.18 14.66
N LEU A 82 14.80 1.12 14.78
CA LEU A 82 14.58 2.09 13.71
C LEU A 82 15.49 1.78 12.52
N ILE A 83 14.92 1.75 11.33
CA ILE A 83 15.62 1.64 10.05
C ILE A 83 16.06 3.04 9.64
N THR A 84 17.35 3.30 9.75
CA THR A 84 17.94 4.61 9.42
C THR A 84 18.62 4.62 8.06
N ASN A 85 19.10 3.48 7.59
CA ASN A 85 19.75 3.31 6.31
C ASN A 85 18.74 2.97 5.20
N PRO A 86 18.52 3.83 4.20
CA PRO A 86 17.59 3.56 3.09
C PRO A 86 17.94 2.31 2.27
N ASP A 87 19.22 1.94 2.16
CA ASP A 87 19.64 0.77 1.36
C ASP A 87 19.24 -0.57 2.02
N GLU A 88 19.07 -0.54 3.34
CA GLU A 88 18.58 -1.66 4.14
C GLU A 88 17.06 -1.68 4.24
N TYR A 89 16.37 -0.63 3.79
CA TYR A 89 14.93 -0.51 3.92
C TYR A 89 14.19 -1.44 2.96
N LEU A 90 13.24 -2.19 3.53
CA LEU A 90 12.34 -3.06 2.80
C LEU A 90 10.94 -2.92 3.38
N ASN A 91 9.93 -2.74 2.52
CA ASN A 91 8.54 -2.77 2.93
C ASN A 91 7.73 -3.66 2.00
N LEU A 92 6.67 -4.25 2.53
CA LEU A 92 5.76 -5.09 1.76
C LEU A 92 4.63 -4.29 1.08
N GLY A 93 4.46 -3.02 1.42
CA GLY A 93 3.36 -2.19 0.96
C GLY A 93 2.00 -2.74 1.39
N PHE A 94 0.95 -2.34 0.69
CA PHE A 94 -0.40 -2.83 0.92
C PHE A 94 -0.68 -4.05 0.04
N LEU A 95 -0.91 -5.20 0.68
CA LEU A 95 -1.05 -6.50 0.03
C LEU A 95 -2.51 -6.79 -0.31
N THR A 96 -3.44 -6.52 0.60
CA THR A 96 -4.87 -6.78 0.38
C THR A 96 -5.79 -6.00 1.31
N THR A 97 -7.00 -5.72 0.81
CA THR A 97 -8.13 -5.19 1.58
C THR A 97 -8.92 -6.26 2.35
N ASP A 98 -8.86 -7.54 1.97
CA ASP A 98 -9.66 -8.59 2.61
C ASP A 98 -9.05 -8.99 3.96
N VAL A 99 -9.70 -8.57 5.05
CA VAL A 99 -9.29 -8.87 6.44
C VAL A 99 -9.25 -10.37 6.77
N ARG A 100 -9.88 -11.22 5.96
CA ARG A 100 -9.86 -12.68 6.13
C ARG A 100 -8.68 -13.33 5.42
N ASN A 101 -8.04 -12.61 4.50
CA ASN A 101 -6.86 -13.09 3.82
C ASN A 101 -5.65 -13.00 4.77
N PRO A 102 -4.89 -14.08 4.99
CA PRO A 102 -3.69 -14.05 5.84
C PRO A 102 -2.70 -12.94 5.48
N LEU A 103 -2.62 -12.56 4.19
CA LEU A 103 -1.75 -11.46 3.73
C LEU A 103 -2.10 -10.11 4.35
N PHE A 104 -3.33 -9.90 4.81
CA PHE A 104 -3.76 -8.67 5.46
C PHE A 104 -2.89 -8.32 6.68
N ASN A 105 -2.46 -9.33 7.44
CA ASN A 105 -1.62 -9.14 8.62
C ASN A 105 -0.21 -8.64 8.31
N TYR A 106 0.22 -8.74 7.05
CA TYR A 106 1.53 -8.29 6.60
C TYR A 106 1.48 -6.97 5.82
N ASN A 107 0.30 -6.33 5.75
CA ASN A 107 0.18 -4.99 5.18
C ASN A 107 1.14 -4.02 5.87
N PHE A 108 1.91 -3.31 5.06
CA PHE A 108 2.86 -2.27 5.43
C PHE A 108 3.95 -2.69 6.42
N LEU A 109 4.25 -3.99 6.56
CA LEU A 109 5.37 -4.41 7.40
C LEU A 109 6.70 -3.93 6.81
N GLU A 110 7.59 -3.53 7.72
CA GLU A 110 8.89 -2.95 7.41
C GLU A 110 10.01 -3.80 8.01
N PHE A 111 11.09 -3.93 7.25
CA PHE A 111 12.24 -4.75 7.62
C PHE A 111 13.54 -4.05 7.26
N HIS A 112 14.58 -4.30 8.06
CA HIS A 112 15.92 -4.33 7.49
C HIS A 112 15.99 -5.52 6.53
N ARG A 113 16.60 -5.33 5.36
CA ARG A 113 16.73 -6.33 4.30
C ARG A 113 17.27 -7.68 4.82
N GLU A 114 18.28 -7.64 5.68
CA GLU A 114 18.88 -8.84 6.26
C GLU A 114 17.92 -9.58 7.20
N HIS A 115 17.19 -8.84 8.04
CA HIS A 115 16.22 -9.42 8.96
C HIS A 115 15.01 -10.03 8.25
N PHE A 116 14.60 -9.50 7.09
CA PHE A 116 13.55 -10.14 6.29
C PHE A 116 13.95 -11.56 5.85
N ASN A 117 15.22 -11.75 5.46
CA ASN A 117 15.71 -13.07 5.04
C ASN A 117 15.78 -14.10 6.17
N GLN A 118 15.88 -13.64 7.42
CA GLN A 118 15.93 -14.49 8.62
C GLN A 118 14.56 -14.62 9.30
N CYS A 119 13.57 -13.86 8.85
CA CYS A 119 12.23 -13.81 9.43
C CYS A 119 11.52 -15.15 9.22
N SER A 120 10.97 -15.72 10.31
CA SER A 120 10.15 -16.94 10.26
C SER A 120 8.98 -16.80 9.28
N GLU A 121 8.38 -15.62 9.24
CA GLU A 121 7.21 -15.25 8.48
C GLU A 121 7.49 -15.15 6.98
N LYS A 122 8.75 -15.05 6.54
CA LYS A 122 9.09 -14.98 5.10
C LYS A 122 8.52 -16.17 4.33
N LYS A 123 8.60 -17.38 4.91
CA LYS A 123 8.07 -18.60 4.29
C LYS A 123 6.55 -18.56 4.18
N GLU A 124 5.87 -18.07 5.21
CA GLU A 124 4.41 -17.93 5.23
C GLU A 124 3.94 -16.89 4.22
N ILE A 125 4.58 -15.72 4.19
CA ILE A 125 4.31 -14.65 3.22
C ILE A 125 4.50 -15.17 1.79
N SER A 126 5.63 -15.85 1.52
CA SER A 126 5.91 -16.43 0.21
C SER A 126 4.86 -17.48 -0.19
N ALA A 127 4.50 -18.39 0.73
CA ALA A 127 3.50 -19.41 0.47
C ALA A 127 2.12 -18.80 0.17
N HIS A 128 1.69 -17.81 0.94
CA HIS A 128 0.41 -17.12 0.71
C HIS A 128 0.42 -16.31 -0.59
N LEU A 129 1.52 -15.62 -0.93
CA LEU A 129 1.65 -14.92 -2.21
C LEU A 129 1.61 -15.89 -3.39
N GLN A 130 2.31 -17.03 -3.30
CA GLN A 130 2.28 -18.06 -4.34
C GLN A 130 0.87 -18.60 -4.52
N GLN A 131 0.18 -18.92 -3.42
CA GLN A 131 -1.19 -19.38 -3.46
C GLN A 131 -2.11 -18.38 -4.16
N GLN A 132 -2.02 -17.09 -3.82
CA GLN A 132 -2.84 -16.05 -4.48
C GLN A 132 -2.53 -15.93 -5.98
N LYS A 133 -1.28 -16.15 -6.40
CA LYS A 133 -0.90 -16.18 -7.82
C LYS A 133 -1.47 -17.40 -8.53
N ASP A 134 -1.36 -18.58 -7.93
CA ASP A 134 -1.88 -19.84 -8.48
C ASP A 134 -3.41 -19.79 -8.62
N ASP A 135 -4.10 -19.20 -7.63
CA ASP A 135 -5.54 -18.97 -7.62
C ASP A 135 -5.98 -17.82 -8.54
N LYS A 136 -5.05 -17.13 -9.21
CA LYS A 136 -5.29 -15.95 -10.07
C LYS A 136 -5.98 -14.78 -9.34
N LEU A 137 -5.76 -14.69 -8.04
CA LEU A 137 -6.23 -13.59 -7.18
C LEU A 137 -5.17 -12.49 -7.02
N TRP A 138 -3.97 -12.69 -7.56
CA TRP A 138 -2.87 -11.73 -7.54
C TRP A 138 -2.38 -11.38 -8.95
N ARG A 139 -2.17 -10.09 -9.21
CA ARG A 139 -1.45 -9.58 -10.38
C ARG A 139 -0.41 -8.53 -9.93
N GLY A 140 0.76 -8.54 -10.57
CA GLY A 140 1.89 -7.67 -10.23
C GLY A 140 3.13 -8.47 -9.82
N ASN A 141 4.32 -7.89 -10.06
CA ASN A 141 5.63 -8.54 -9.91
C ASN A 141 6.56 -7.86 -8.88
N ARG A 142 6.08 -6.82 -8.20
CA ARG A 142 6.88 -6.01 -7.27
C ARG A 142 7.41 -6.78 -6.06
N LEU A 143 6.81 -7.92 -5.75
CA LEU A 143 7.18 -8.80 -4.64
C LEU A 143 7.87 -10.09 -5.12
N ASP A 144 8.25 -10.18 -6.39
CA ASP A 144 8.86 -11.40 -6.93
C ASP A 144 10.24 -11.71 -6.32
N TRP A 145 10.90 -10.71 -5.73
CA TRP A 145 12.14 -10.88 -4.98
C TRP A 145 11.98 -11.64 -3.65
N ILE A 146 10.74 -11.93 -3.21
CA ILE A 146 10.47 -12.73 -2.01
C ILE A 146 10.77 -14.22 -2.25
N PHE A 147 10.61 -14.69 -3.50
CA PHE A 147 10.76 -16.09 -3.91
C PHE A 147 12.23 -16.50 -4.12
#